data_AF-A0A8T4T167-F1
#
_entry.id   AF-A0A8T4T167-F1
#
_cell.length_a   1.000
_cell.length_b   1.000
_cell.length_c   1.000
_cell.angle_alpha   90.00
_cell.angle_beta   90.00
_cell.angle_gamma   90.00
#
_symmetry.space_group_name_H-M   'P 1'
#
loop_
_entity.id
_entity.type
_entity.pdbx_description
1 polymer ?
#
loop_
_entity_poly.entity_id
_entity_poly.type
_entity_poly.pdbx_seq_one_letter_code
_entity_poly.pdbx_strand_id
1 'polypeptide(L)'
;MYADVSFSKIMQVLSLITLLSLGVILTLNLEMGFIGNTNLFNSLVKNNYEYLKYKSDLSGGGNAFLITGLLSTFKNDVEENSSPETANLVPVLLYHGILDKPDEKNVLLDNFKEQMFALKRAGWRTITIEELYKYIDKGEKLPDKSFLLTFDDGRKDSYYPVDPILKALDYNAVIFVISKYSLGQSSNYYLNKNELKEMLKSGRWEIQSHTKEGHSLYVMDQSGAQGHFYSDRLWLSDLNRLESEEEFTTRITRDFQESKDDLEKALDINIISFAYPFGDYGQNSVNFSKATKIVLNTITPIYPITFYQAWGEFTYNSASHKILVKRIEVAPDWDAQKFIEVINAGRNKELPFTDDLEKDNGWILRWGARSVEDNQLIIKSTEKSSSALIFLDGTQNWADYKFNAKVYTSKGEVITLIANYKDELNHDSCLFSTKYVRIERNINGTKKILVQRKGDSIFKGATRDLGIVTHDSQISCYIDNNLIVESKPLDTIKSSGGIGFKIWDPILNNSEIKIKSINVGPINS
;
A
#
# COMPACT_ATOMS: atom_id res chain seq x y z
N MET A 1 16.19 -55.39 9.29
CA MET A 1 14.74 -55.17 9.45
C MET A 1 14.53 -53.67 9.49
N TYR A 2 14.39 -53.04 8.32
CA TYR A 2 14.18 -51.59 8.22
C TYR A 2 12.71 -51.31 8.52
N ALA A 3 12.44 -50.50 9.55
CA ALA A 3 11.09 -50.09 9.89
C ALA A 3 10.56 -49.17 8.78
N ASP A 4 9.49 -49.60 8.12
CA ASP A 4 8.74 -48.82 7.14
C ASP A 4 7.93 -47.74 7.88
N VAL A 5 8.56 -46.56 8.02
CA VAL A 5 7.96 -45.35 8.55
C VAL A 5 7.52 -44.49 7.36
N SER A 6 6.38 -44.84 6.76
CA SER A 6 5.77 -44.01 5.72
C SER A 6 5.40 -42.63 6.28
N PHE A 7 5.52 -41.58 5.46
CA PHE A 7 5.13 -40.21 5.81
C PHE A 7 3.68 -40.13 6.36
N SER A 8 2.81 -41.03 5.88
CA SER A 8 1.45 -41.23 6.40
C SER A 8 1.41 -41.62 7.88
N LYS A 9 2.31 -42.52 8.34
CA LYS A 9 2.39 -42.90 9.76
C LYS A 9 2.93 -41.75 10.63
N ILE A 10 3.88 -40.96 10.12
CA ILE A 10 4.40 -39.77 10.83
C ILE A 10 3.28 -38.73 11.00
N MET A 11 2.50 -38.50 9.94
CA MET A 11 1.36 -37.59 9.99
C MET A 11 0.25 -38.10 10.91
N GLN A 12 -0.04 -39.40 10.93
CA GLN A 12 -1.00 -39.98 11.89
C GLN A 12 -0.55 -39.83 13.34
N VAL A 13 0.74 -40.02 13.63
CA VAL A 13 1.32 -39.81 14.96
C VAL A 13 1.26 -38.33 15.35
N LEU A 14 1.60 -37.42 14.44
CA LEU A 14 1.48 -35.98 14.68
C LEU A 14 0.03 -35.57 14.92
N SER A 15 -0.94 -36.04 14.12
CA SER A 15 -2.37 -35.80 14.35
C SER A 15 -2.84 -36.37 15.69
N LEU A 16 -2.36 -37.54 16.10
CA LEU A 16 -2.65 -38.10 17.42
C LEU A 16 -2.08 -37.24 18.55
N ILE A 17 -0.85 -36.72 18.39
CA ILE A 17 -0.22 -35.81 19.35
C ILE A 17 -1.00 -34.49 19.43
N THR A 18 -1.47 -33.95 18.30
CA THR A 18 -2.32 -32.75 18.28
C THR A 18 -3.67 -33.00 18.94
N LEU A 19 -4.29 -34.17 18.71
CA LEU A 19 -5.53 -34.57 19.37
C LEU A 19 -5.35 -34.83 20.88
N LEU A 20 -4.24 -35.44 21.28
CA LEU A 20 -3.88 -35.66 22.68
C LEU A 20 -3.57 -34.35 23.39
N SER A 21 -2.90 -33.41 22.72
CA SER A 21 -2.65 -32.07 23.29
C SER A 21 -3.92 -31.24 23.35
N LEU A 22 -4.80 -31.29 22.35
CA LEU A 22 -6.16 -30.72 22.45
C LEU A 22 -6.97 -31.38 23.57
N GLY A 23 -6.88 -32.70 23.71
CA GLY A 23 -7.52 -33.46 24.78
C GLY A 23 -7.02 -33.03 26.16
N VAL A 24 -5.70 -32.94 26.37
CA VAL A 24 -5.07 -32.45 27.60
C VAL A 24 -5.47 -31.00 27.88
N ILE A 25 -5.53 -30.14 26.87
CA ILE A 25 -6.01 -28.75 26.99
C ILE A 25 -7.50 -28.72 27.36
N LEU A 26 -8.32 -29.65 26.84
CA LEU A 26 -9.73 -29.80 27.20
C LEU A 26 -9.89 -30.25 28.66
N THR A 27 -9.06 -31.20 29.12
CA THR A 27 -9.07 -31.67 30.51
C THR A 27 -8.61 -30.59 31.47
N LEU A 28 -7.55 -29.85 31.10
CA LEU A 28 -7.08 -28.67 31.84
C LEU A 28 -8.13 -27.54 31.84
N ASN A 29 -8.97 -27.42 30.80
CA ASN A 29 -10.09 -26.48 30.76
C ASN A 29 -11.30 -26.93 31.59
N LEU A 30 -11.56 -28.23 31.71
CA LEU A 30 -12.59 -28.72 32.64
C LEU A 30 -12.18 -28.45 34.10
N GLU A 31 -10.88 -28.48 34.41
CA GLU A 31 -10.35 -28.05 35.70
C GLU A 31 -10.31 -26.52 35.85
N MET A 32 -9.95 -25.77 34.80
CA MET A 32 -9.92 -24.30 34.82
C MET A 32 -11.28 -23.62 34.59
N GLY A 33 -12.32 -24.37 34.23
CA GLY A 33 -13.72 -23.91 34.26
C GLY A 33 -14.19 -23.53 35.69
N PHE A 34 -13.45 -23.96 36.72
CA PHE A 34 -13.58 -23.48 38.09
C PHE A 34 -12.93 -22.11 38.34
N ILE A 35 -12.09 -21.62 37.41
CA ILE A 35 -11.30 -20.38 37.51
C ILE A 35 -11.50 -19.52 36.23
N GLY A 36 -12.75 -19.20 35.90
CA GLY A 36 -13.20 -17.96 35.25
C GLY A 36 -12.47 -17.33 34.04
N ASN A 37 -11.54 -17.97 33.33
CA ASN A 37 -10.76 -17.32 32.27
C ASN A 37 -10.93 -17.98 30.89
N THR A 38 -12.11 -17.78 30.29
CA THR A 38 -12.52 -18.30 28.98
C THR A 38 -11.94 -17.54 27.78
N ASN A 39 -11.31 -16.38 27.99
CA ASN A 39 -10.90 -15.46 26.92
C ASN A 39 -9.65 -15.91 26.14
N LEU A 40 -8.70 -16.60 26.79
CA LEU A 40 -7.44 -17.00 26.16
C LEU A 40 -7.64 -18.17 25.16
N PHE A 41 -8.49 -19.13 25.53
CA PHE A 41 -8.83 -20.29 24.70
C PHE A 41 -9.63 -19.88 23.46
N ASN A 42 -10.64 -19.02 23.63
CA ASN A 42 -11.42 -18.50 22.50
C ASN A 42 -10.53 -17.76 21.52
N SER A 43 -9.58 -16.92 21.97
CA SER A 43 -8.62 -16.26 21.08
C SER A 43 -7.73 -17.24 20.29
N LEU A 44 -7.16 -18.26 20.96
CA LEU A 44 -6.24 -19.22 20.33
C LEU A 44 -6.92 -20.16 19.32
N VAL A 45 -8.14 -20.60 19.62
CA VAL A 45 -8.92 -21.47 18.70
C VAL A 45 -9.56 -20.64 17.58
N LYS A 46 -10.14 -19.47 17.89
CA LYS A 46 -10.75 -18.54 16.91
C LYS A 46 -9.75 -18.09 15.86
N ASN A 47 -8.54 -17.74 16.28
CA ASN A 47 -7.51 -17.22 15.36
C ASN A 47 -6.90 -18.32 14.49
N ASN A 48 -6.90 -19.59 14.93
CA ASN A 48 -6.30 -20.69 14.19
C ASN A 48 -7.31 -21.60 13.49
N TYR A 49 -8.62 -21.38 13.67
CA TYR A 49 -9.69 -22.21 13.08
C TYR A 49 -9.50 -22.39 11.58
N GLU A 50 -9.37 -21.31 10.82
CA GLU A 50 -9.26 -21.40 9.36
C GLU A 50 -7.96 -22.07 8.92
N TYR A 51 -6.88 -21.88 9.69
CA TYR A 51 -5.58 -22.50 9.41
C TYR A 51 -5.60 -24.01 9.67
N LEU A 52 -6.23 -24.42 10.77
CA LEU A 52 -6.42 -25.83 11.13
C LEU A 52 -7.36 -26.52 10.15
N LYS A 53 -8.44 -25.85 9.73
CA LYS A 53 -9.36 -26.33 8.70
C LYS A 53 -8.65 -26.51 7.36
N TYR A 54 -7.89 -25.51 6.91
CA TYR A 54 -7.07 -25.58 5.70
C TYR A 54 -6.09 -26.77 5.72
N LYS A 55 -5.35 -26.94 6.83
CA LYS A 55 -4.44 -28.10 7.01
C LYS A 55 -5.18 -29.44 7.02
N SER A 56 -6.37 -29.49 7.62
CA SER A 56 -7.22 -30.68 7.63
C SER A 56 -7.67 -31.07 6.22
N ASP A 57 -8.17 -30.12 5.44
CA ASP A 57 -8.66 -30.34 4.08
C ASP A 57 -7.56 -30.84 3.13
N LEU A 58 -6.32 -30.36 3.30
CA LEU A 58 -5.14 -30.85 2.57
C LEU A 58 -4.78 -32.31 2.88
N SER A 59 -5.11 -32.81 4.06
CA SER A 59 -4.67 -34.13 4.54
C SER A 59 -5.56 -35.31 4.10
N GLY A 60 -6.73 -35.04 3.51
CA GLY A 60 -7.56 -36.03 2.81
C GLY A 60 -8.06 -37.24 3.61
N GLY A 61 -7.98 -37.24 4.95
CA GLY A 61 -8.32 -38.38 5.81
C GLY A 61 -9.62 -38.21 6.61
N GLY A 62 -10.30 -39.33 6.90
CA GLY A 62 -11.60 -39.41 7.60
C GLY A 62 -11.72 -38.75 8.99
N ASN A 63 -10.63 -38.18 9.53
CA ASN A 63 -10.63 -37.36 10.74
C ASN A 63 -11.03 -35.89 10.48
N ALA A 64 -11.11 -35.46 9.21
CA ALA A 64 -11.59 -34.12 8.86
C ALA A 64 -13.02 -33.88 9.40
N PHE A 65 -13.88 -34.90 9.42
CA PHE A 65 -15.24 -34.78 9.97
C PHE A 65 -15.25 -34.55 11.49
N LEU A 66 -14.34 -35.18 12.23
CA LEU A 66 -14.24 -35.03 13.69
C LEU A 66 -13.67 -33.66 14.06
N ILE A 67 -12.66 -33.18 13.35
CA ILE A 67 -12.08 -31.85 13.56
C ILE A 67 -13.07 -30.76 13.14
N THR A 68 -13.73 -30.91 11.99
CA THR A 68 -14.75 -29.95 11.53
C THR A 68 -15.98 -29.94 12.44
N GLY A 69 -16.37 -31.09 12.99
CA GLY A 69 -17.46 -31.22 13.96
C GLY A 69 -17.13 -30.63 15.33
N LEU A 70 -15.90 -30.82 15.82
CA LEU A 70 -15.45 -30.20 17.06
C LEU A 70 -15.32 -28.68 16.88
N LEU A 71 -14.78 -28.23 15.75
CA LEU A 71 -14.57 -26.82 15.46
C LEU A 71 -15.89 -26.06 15.16
N SER A 72 -16.91 -26.73 14.60
CA SER A 72 -18.22 -26.11 14.34
C SER A 72 -18.99 -25.79 15.63
N THR A 73 -18.76 -26.52 16.73
CA THR A 73 -19.34 -26.18 18.03
C THR A 73 -18.86 -24.85 18.59
N PHE A 74 -17.70 -24.35 18.16
CA PHE A 74 -17.16 -23.03 18.55
C PHE A 74 -17.62 -21.90 17.61
N LYS A 75 -18.33 -22.19 16.51
CA LYS A 75 -18.87 -21.17 15.60
C LYS A 75 -20.05 -20.41 16.22
N ASN A 76 -20.73 -21.00 17.21
CA ASN A 76 -21.96 -20.49 17.79
C ASN A 76 -21.77 -19.44 18.90
N ASP A 77 -20.55 -19.26 19.43
CA ASP A 77 -20.24 -18.23 20.44
C ASP A 77 -19.51 -17.02 19.82
N VAL A 78 -19.66 -16.81 18.51
CA VAL A 78 -19.17 -15.61 17.82
C VAL A 78 -20.15 -14.47 18.10
N GLU A 79 -20.01 -13.84 19.26
CA GLU A 79 -20.45 -12.46 19.40
C GLU A 79 -19.59 -11.61 18.43
N GLU A 80 -20.22 -11.15 17.36
CA GLU A 80 -19.77 -10.04 16.52
C GLU A 80 -19.62 -8.81 17.43
N ASN A 81 -18.45 -8.66 18.04
CA ASN A 81 -18.11 -7.41 18.70
C ASN A 81 -18.08 -6.33 17.62
N SER A 82 -19.07 -5.45 17.71
CA SER A 82 -19.35 -4.32 16.85
C SER A 82 -18.10 -3.53 16.46
N SER A 83 -17.85 -3.44 15.15
CA SER A 83 -17.31 -2.21 14.57
C SER A 83 -18.16 -1.86 13.34
N PRO A 84 -19.24 -1.09 13.50
CA PRO A 84 -19.91 -0.42 12.39
C PRO A 84 -19.13 0.82 11.98
N GLU A 85 -17.79 0.77 11.98
CA GLU A 85 -16.97 1.85 11.47
C GLU A 85 -16.76 1.66 9.98
N THR A 86 -16.78 2.78 9.26
CA THR A 86 -16.59 2.85 7.82
C THR A 86 -15.12 3.09 7.51
N ALA A 87 -14.56 2.39 6.53
CA ALA A 87 -13.19 2.60 6.08
C ALA A 87 -13.02 4.02 5.54
N ASN A 88 -12.19 4.82 6.21
CA ASN A 88 -11.77 6.13 5.72
C ASN A 88 -10.70 6.03 4.63
N LEU A 89 -9.97 4.92 4.61
CA LEU A 89 -8.87 4.63 3.72
C LEU A 89 -8.87 3.13 3.38
N VAL A 90 -8.60 2.77 2.13
CA VAL A 90 -8.59 1.38 1.64
C VAL A 90 -7.26 1.04 0.96
N PRO A 91 -6.55 -0.01 1.39
CA PRO A 91 -5.35 -0.48 0.72
C PRO A 91 -5.71 -1.39 -0.46
N VAL A 92 -4.86 -1.36 -1.48
CA VAL A 92 -4.87 -2.35 -2.56
C VAL A 92 -3.52 -3.04 -2.55
N LEU A 93 -3.53 -4.36 -2.42
CA LEU A 93 -2.32 -5.17 -2.36
C LEU A 93 -2.01 -5.73 -3.74
N LEU A 94 -0.74 -5.67 -4.13
CA LEU A 94 -0.24 -6.22 -5.38
C LEU A 94 0.77 -7.33 -5.11
N TYR A 95 0.53 -8.46 -5.77
CA TYR A 95 1.48 -9.55 -5.95
C TYR A 95 1.69 -9.79 -7.45
N HIS A 96 2.85 -10.29 -7.85
CA HIS A 96 3.07 -10.79 -9.21
C HIS A 96 2.92 -12.32 -9.19
N GLY A 97 4.02 -13.07 -9.16
CA GLY A 97 4.01 -14.52 -8.92
C GLY A 97 4.08 -14.88 -7.44
N ILE A 98 3.56 -16.06 -7.08
CA ILE A 98 3.75 -16.67 -5.77
C ILE A 98 4.52 -17.98 -5.96
N LEU A 99 5.73 -18.06 -5.40
CA LEU A 99 6.69 -19.12 -5.72
C LEU A 99 6.98 -20.04 -4.52
N ASP A 100 7.37 -21.28 -4.81
CA ASP A 100 7.86 -22.21 -3.78
C ASP A 100 9.33 -21.98 -3.42
N LYS A 101 10.06 -21.25 -4.27
CA LYS A 101 11.50 -20.98 -4.11
C LYS A 101 11.75 -19.49 -4.19
N PRO A 102 12.71 -18.97 -3.40
CA PRO A 102 12.95 -17.55 -3.34
C PRO A 102 13.53 -17.05 -4.66
N ASP A 103 13.11 -15.87 -5.06
CA ASP A 103 13.79 -15.03 -6.03
C ASP A 103 13.83 -13.58 -5.50
N GLU A 104 14.30 -12.64 -6.32
CA GLU A 104 14.44 -11.25 -5.91
C GLU A 104 13.14 -10.44 -5.97
N LYS A 105 12.04 -10.99 -6.51
CA LYS A 105 10.86 -10.20 -6.92
C LYS A 105 9.52 -10.73 -6.42
N ASN A 106 9.42 -12.01 -6.09
CA ASN A 106 8.17 -12.70 -5.83
C ASN A 106 8.11 -13.22 -4.40
N VAL A 107 6.91 -13.18 -3.83
CA VAL A 107 6.65 -13.64 -2.47
C VAL A 107 6.59 -15.17 -2.45
N LEU A 108 7.19 -15.77 -1.42
CA LEU A 108 7.10 -17.21 -1.18
C LEU A 108 5.67 -17.63 -0.83
N LEU A 109 5.24 -18.80 -1.29
CA LEU A 109 3.92 -19.36 -0.96
C LEU A 109 3.66 -19.43 0.55
N ASP A 110 4.66 -19.82 1.33
CA ASP A 110 4.54 -19.86 2.79
C ASP A 110 4.36 -18.46 3.39
N ASN A 111 5.08 -17.45 2.89
CA ASN A 111 4.90 -16.07 3.34
C ASN A 111 3.52 -15.55 2.95
N PHE A 112 3.10 -15.74 1.70
CA PHE A 112 1.76 -15.34 1.22
C PHE A 112 0.65 -15.95 2.09
N LYS A 113 0.74 -17.26 2.37
CA LYS A 113 -0.20 -17.95 3.26
C LYS A 113 -0.25 -17.28 4.63
N GLU A 114 0.88 -17.12 5.31
CA GLU A 114 0.92 -16.53 6.65
C GLU A 114 0.43 -15.07 6.67
N GLN A 115 0.73 -14.29 5.62
CA GLN A 115 0.21 -12.93 5.42
C GLN A 115 -1.32 -12.90 5.32
N MET A 116 -1.92 -13.77 4.49
CA MET A 116 -3.38 -13.81 4.30
C MET A 116 -4.09 -14.29 5.57
N PHE A 117 -3.54 -15.29 6.27
CA PHE A 117 -4.07 -15.72 7.58
C PHE A 117 -3.92 -14.63 8.64
N ALA A 118 -2.84 -13.83 8.62
CA ALA A 118 -2.68 -12.70 9.52
C ALA A 118 -3.75 -11.62 9.28
N LEU A 119 -4.06 -11.30 8.01
CA LEU A 119 -5.17 -10.39 7.67
C LEU A 119 -6.51 -10.92 8.18
N LYS A 120 -6.81 -12.21 7.94
CA LYS A 120 -8.09 -12.81 8.37
C LYS A 120 -8.25 -12.75 9.88
N ARG A 121 -7.19 -13.11 10.63
CA ARG A 121 -7.15 -13.01 12.09
C ARG A 121 -7.32 -11.58 12.58
N ALA A 122 -6.74 -10.61 11.88
CA ALA A 122 -6.88 -9.19 12.20
C ALA A 122 -8.25 -8.61 11.78
N GLY A 123 -9.14 -9.40 11.17
CA GLY A 123 -10.50 -9.01 10.79
C GLY A 123 -10.59 -8.27 9.46
N TRP A 124 -9.59 -8.40 8.60
CA TRP A 124 -9.64 -7.85 7.25
C TRP A 124 -10.51 -8.69 6.33
N ARG A 125 -11.10 -8.02 5.33
CA ARG A 125 -11.92 -8.64 4.28
C ARG A 125 -11.59 -8.08 2.91
N THR A 126 -11.64 -8.96 1.93
CA THR A 126 -11.51 -8.58 0.52
C THR A 126 -12.78 -7.89 0.05
N ILE A 127 -12.62 -6.86 -0.79
CA ILE A 127 -13.69 -6.21 -1.56
C ILE A 127 -13.53 -6.51 -3.05
N THR A 128 -14.56 -6.22 -3.84
CA THR A 128 -14.49 -6.27 -5.31
C THR A 128 -14.01 -4.95 -5.92
N ILE A 129 -13.68 -4.96 -7.21
CA ILE A 129 -13.36 -3.72 -7.94
C ILE A 129 -14.57 -2.79 -8.00
N GLU A 130 -15.78 -3.32 -8.15
CA GLU A 130 -16.98 -2.49 -8.19
C GLU A 130 -17.20 -1.75 -6.87
N GLU A 131 -16.99 -2.44 -5.74
CA GLU A 131 -17.05 -1.86 -4.40
C GLU A 131 -15.97 -0.78 -4.22
N LEU A 132 -14.74 -1.04 -4.64
CA LEU A 132 -13.66 -0.06 -4.59
C LEU A 132 -13.96 1.17 -5.47
N TYR A 133 -14.46 0.94 -6.68
CA TYR A 133 -14.83 2.02 -7.62
C TYR A 133 -15.93 2.91 -7.02
N LYS A 134 -17.00 2.32 -6.48
CA LYS A 134 -18.06 3.07 -5.80
C LYS A 134 -17.55 3.84 -4.58
N TYR A 135 -16.63 3.28 -3.81
CA TYR A 135 -15.99 3.98 -2.71
C TYR A 135 -15.18 5.19 -3.18
N ILE A 136 -14.31 5.02 -4.19
CA ILE A 136 -13.42 6.07 -4.67
C ILE A 136 -14.19 7.18 -5.39
N ASP A 137 -15.13 6.81 -6.25
CA ASP A 137 -15.87 7.70 -7.14
C ASP A 137 -17.07 8.36 -6.45
N LYS A 138 -17.84 7.58 -5.68
CA LYS A 138 -19.11 8.06 -5.09
C LYS A 138 -19.05 8.28 -3.58
N GLY A 139 -17.95 7.90 -2.93
CA GLY A 139 -17.85 7.93 -1.48
C GLY A 139 -18.77 6.91 -0.79
N GLU A 140 -19.16 5.84 -1.49
CA GLU A 140 -19.95 4.77 -0.86
C GLU A 140 -19.16 4.14 0.29
N LYS A 141 -19.85 3.89 1.40
CA LYS A 141 -19.22 3.41 2.63
C LYS A 141 -18.81 1.96 2.48
N LEU A 142 -17.52 1.69 2.64
CA LEU A 142 -17.01 0.35 2.89
C LEU A 142 -16.86 0.17 4.39
N PRO A 143 -17.02 -1.05 4.91
CA PRO A 143 -16.70 -1.31 6.30
C PRO A 143 -15.20 -1.20 6.57
N ASP A 144 -14.83 -0.90 7.82
CA ASP A 144 -13.42 -0.90 8.25
C ASP A 144 -12.72 -2.24 7.93
N LYS A 145 -11.41 -2.16 7.73
CA LYS A 145 -10.53 -3.27 7.33
C LYS A 145 -10.94 -3.98 6.02
N SER A 146 -11.54 -3.22 5.11
CA SER A 146 -11.70 -3.62 3.70
C SER A 146 -10.38 -3.43 2.94
N PHE A 147 -10.02 -4.38 2.07
CA PHE A 147 -8.88 -4.27 1.16
C PHE A 147 -9.14 -4.96 -0.18
N LEU A 148 -8.50 -4.51 -1.25
CA LEU A 148 -8.53 -5.22 -2.54
C LEU A 148 -7.24 -6.03 -2.71
N LEU A 149 -7.37 -7.32 -3.06
CA LEU A 149 -6.23 -8.19 -3.33
C LEU A 149 -6.06 -8.35 -4.84
N THR A 150 -4.88 -8.00 -5.37
CA THR A 150 -4.61 -7.99 -6.81
C THR A 150 -3.36 -8.76 -7.17
N PHE A 151 -3.40 -9.39 -8.35
CA PHE A 151 -2.29 -10.09 -8.98
C PHE A 151 -2.09 -9.57 -10.41
N ASP A 152 -0.84 -9.33 -10.84
CA ASP A 152 -0.54 -8.88 -12.20
C ASP A 152 -0.10 -10.06 -13.10
N ASP A 153 0.12 -9.77 -14.39
CA ASP A 153 0.65 -10.63 -15.46
C ASP A 153 -0.26 -11.78 -15.97
N GLY A 154 -1.22 -12.27 -15.19
CA GLY A 154 -2.03 -13.43 -15.57
C GLY A 154 -1.27 -14.76 -15.50
N ARG A 155 -0.39 -14.91 -14.49
CA ARG A 155 0.48 -16.09 -14.35
C ARG A 155 -0.21 -17.26 -13.67
N LYS A 156 0.23 -18.48 -14.00
CA LYS A 156 -0.26 -19.72 -13.38
C LYS A 156 0.13 -19.86 -11.92
N ASP A 157 1.32 -19.39 -11.56
CA ASP A 157 1.82 -19.40 -10.18
C ASP A 157 1.17 -18.35 -9.28
N SER A 158 0.44 -17.38 -9.84
CA SER A 158 -0.45 -16.48 -9.10
C SER A 158 -1.83 -17.08 -8.83
N TYR A 159 -2.20 -18.17 -9.51
CA TYR A 159 -3.54 -18.77 -9.42
C TYR A 159 -3.52 -20.11 -8.68
N TYR A 160 -2.83 -21.14 -9.21
CA TYR A 160 -2.94 -22.51 -8.71
C TYR A 160 -2.59 -22.69 -7.23
N PRO A 161 -1.48 -22.13 -6.72
CA PRO A 161 -1.15 -22.27 -5.30
C PRO A 161 -1.98 -21.33 -4.40
N VAL A 162 -2.51 -20.23 -4.97
CA VAL A 162 -3.21 -19.17 -4.24
C VAL A 162 -4.70 -19.50 -4.02
N ASP A 163 -5.38 -20.01 -5.05
CA ASP A 163 -6.83 -20.23 -5.02
C ASP A 163 -7.31 -21.11 -3.85
N PRO A 164 -6.62 -22.20 -3.45
CA PRO A 164 -7.00 -22.98 -2.27
C PRO A 164 -6.93 -22.18 -0.96
N ILE A 165 -6.00 -21.22 -0.86
CA ILE A 165 -5.85 -20.35 0.31
C ILE A 165 -7.02 -19.36 0.35
N LEU A 166 -7.35 -18.73 -0.78
CA LEU A 166 -8.50 -17.83 -0.89
C LEU A 166 -9.81 -18.53 -0.54
N LYS A 167 -9.99 -19.77 -1.02
CA LYS A 167 -11.15 -20.60 -0.68
C LYS A 167 -11.25 -20.88 0.82
N ALA A 168 -10.15 -21.19 1.49
CA ALA A 168 -10.15 -21.45 2.93
C ALA A 168 -10.47 -20.19 3.75
N LEU A 169 -10.06 -19.01 3.26
CA LEU A 169 -10.24 -17.73 3.95
C LEU A 169 -11.55 -17.02 3.59
N ASP A 170 -12.32 -17.52 2.63
CA ASP A 170 -13.46 -16.82 2.04
C ASP A 170 -13.05 -15.42 1.53
N TYR A 171 -11.95 -15.39 0.78
CA TYR A 171 -11.38 -14.20 0.17
C TYR A 171 -11.57 -14.23 -1.35
N ASN A 172 -11.68 -13.03 -1.91
CA ASN A 172 -11.72 -12.79 -3.34
C ASN A 172 -10.46 -12.04 -3.80
N ALA A 173 -10.09 -12.21 -5.06
CA ALA A 173 -8.95 -11.53 -5.66
C ALA A 173 -9.24 -11.07 -7.08
N VAL A 174 -8.43 -10.14 -7.56
CA VAL A 174 -8.41 -9.70 -8.95
C VAL A 174 -7.12 -10.20 -9.58
N ILE A 175 -7.19 -10.68 -10.83
CA ILE A 175 -6.00 -10.84 -11.67
C ILE A 175 -6.07 -9.93 -12.90
N PHE A 176 -5.03 -9.12 -13.10
CA PHE A 176 -4.82 -8.30 -14.28
C PHE A 176 -4.06 -9.13 -15.31
N VAL A 177 -4.65 -9.29 -16.50
CA VAL A 177 -4.20 -10.25 -17.52
C VAL A 177 -3.66 -9.53 -18.75
N ILE A 178 -2.48 -9.96 -19.21
CA ILE A 178 -1.92 -9.56 -20.50
C ILE A 178 -2.62 -10.39 -21.59
N SER A 179 -3.55 -9.78 -22.32
CA SER A 179 -4.50 -10.52 -23.16
C SER A 179 -3.83 -11.34 -24.27
N LYS A 180 -2.78 -10.79 -24.90
CA LYS A 180 -2.03 -11.50 -25.98
C LYS A 180 -1.43 -12.81 -25.50
N TYR A 181 -0.90 -12.85 -24.28
CA TYR A 181 -0.25 -14.05 -23.75
C TYR A 181 -1.25 -15.10 -23.27
N SER A 182 -2.36 -14.67 -22.68
CA SER A 182 -3.36 -15.59 -22.12
C SER A 182 -4.34 -16.13 -23.16
N LEU A 183 -4.60 -15.37 -24.24
CA LEU A 183 -5.52 -15.76 -25.31
C LEU A 183 -4.80 -16.22 -26.58
N GLY A 184 -3.47 -16.06 -26.64
CA GLY A 184 -2.62 -16.56 -27.71
C GLY A 184 -2.26 -18.05 -27.55
N GLN A 185 -1.03 -18.40 -27.96
CA GLN A 185 -0.53 -19.76 -27.81
C GLN A 185 -0.37 -20.13 -26.34
N SER A 186 -0.90 -21.29 -25.94
CA SER A 186 -0.78 -21.77 -24.58
C SER A 186 0.67 -21.91 -24.15
N SER A 187 0.96 -21.50 -22.91
CA SER A 187 2.27 -21.63 -22.28
C SER A 187 2.14 -22.27 -20.89
N ASN A 188 3.26 -22.64 -20.30
CA ASN A 188 3.31 -23.10 -18.91
C ASN A 188 3.39 -21.96 -17.89
N TYR A 189 3.48 -20.71 -18.37
CA TYR A 189 3.71 -19.54 -17.53
C TYR A 189 2.44 -18.71 -17.36
N TYR A 190 1.76 -18.38 -18.46
CA TYR A 190 0.52 -17.62 -18.47
C TYR A 190 -0.69 -18.53 -18.43
N LEU A 191 -1.74 -18.11 -17.72
CA LEU A 191 -3.06 -18.73 -17.73
C LEU A 191 -3.64 -18.68 -19.14
N ASN A 192 -4.11 -19.80 -19.65
CA ASN A 192 -4.82 -19.82 -20.92
C ASN A 192 -6.31 -19.51 -20.73
N LYS A 193 -7.02 -19.24 -21.85
CA LYS A 193 -8.46 -18.98 -21.88
C LYS A 193 -9.32 -19.94 -21.04
N ASN A 194 -9.03 -21.25 -21.08
CA ASN A 194 -9.83 -22.23 -20.34
C ASN A 194 -9.58 -22.13 -18.83
N GLU A 195 -8.32 -21.94 -18.42
CA GLU A 195 -7.94 -21.74 -17.02
C GLU A 195 -8.57 -20.47 -16.46
N LEU A 196 -8.60 -19.38 -17.23
CA LEU A 196 -9.31 -18.14 -16.88
C LEU A 196 -10.81 -18.36 -16.68
N LYS A 197 -11.46 -19.16 -17.53
CA LYS A 197 -12.88 -19.52 -17.37
C LYS A 197 -13.14 -20.36 -16.12
N GLU A 198 -12.27 -21.31 -15.80
CA GLU A 198 -12.37 -22.09 -14.56
C GLU A 198 -12.19 -21.21 -13.32
N MET A 199 -11.27 -20.25 -13.39
CA MET A 199 -11.03 -19.28 -12.34
C MET A 199 -12.28 -18.42 -12.09
N LEU A 200 -12.97 -17.93 -13.13
CA LEU A 200 -14.24 -17.20 -13.00
C LEU A 200 -15.36 -18.07 -12.41
N LYS A 201 -15.49 -19.33 -12.83
CA LYS A 201 -16.51 -20.27 -12.31
C LYS A 201 -16.39 -20.49 -10.81
N SER A 202 -15.22 -20.27 -10.24
CA SER A 202 -14.98 -20.41 -8.81
C SER A 202 -15.70 -19.36 -7.94
N GLY A 203 -16.07 -18.23 -8.54
CA GLY A 203 -16.67 -17.08 -7.84
C GLY A 203 -15.70 -16.25 -7.00
N ARG A 204 -14.42 -16.65 -6.88
CA ARG A 204 -13.41 -15.97 -6.05
C ARG A 204 -12.55 -14.96 -6.79
N TRP A 205 -12.63 -14.92 -8.11
CA TRP A 205 -11.70 -14.15 -8.93
C TRP A 205 -12.42 -13.23 -9.91
N GLU A 206 -11.94 -12.00 -9.98
CA GLU A 206 -12.23 -11.04 -11.05
C GLU A 206 -11.06 -11.02 -12.05
N ILE A 207 -11.35 -10.89 -13.34
CA ILE A 207 -10.33 -10.74 -14.40
C ILE A 207 -10.41 -9.33 -14.96
N GLN A 208 -9.25 -8.68 -15.11
CA GLN A 208 -9.14 -7.31 -15.61
C GLN A 208 -7.96 -7.16 -16.57
N SER A 209 -7.82 -6.00 -17.21
CA SER A 209 -6.80 -5.80 -18.26
C SER A 209 -5.44 -5.36 -17.70
N HIS A 210 -4.36 -5.97 -18.19
CA HIS A 210 -2.99 -5.53 -17.91
C HIS A 210 -2.21 -5.08 -19.14
N THR A 211 -2.90 -4.65 -20.21
CA THR A 211 -2.40 -4.47 -21.60
C THR A 211 -2.78 -5.62 -22.52
N LYS A 212 -2.67 -5.39 -23.82
CA LYS A 212 -2.58 -6.47 -24.80
C LYS A 212 -1.15 -6.94 -24.94
N GLU A 213 -0.21 -6.04 -25.25
CA GLU A 213 1.20 -6.39 -25.47
C GLU A 213 2.22 -5.43 -24.87
N GLY A 214 1.82 -4.27 -24.36
CA GLY A 214 2.65 -3.21 -23.80
C GLY A 214 3.41 -3.53 -22.50
N HIS A 215 3.61 -4.80 -22.15
CA HIS A 215 4.33 -5.26 -20.96
C HIS A 215 5.79 -5.65 -21.28
N SER A 216 6.51 -4.77 -21.98
CA SER A 216 7.90 -4.98 -22.38
C SER A 216 8.65 -3.65 -22.50
N LEU A 217 9.97 -3.73 -22.61
CA LEU A 217 10.79 -2.57 -22.95
C LEU A 217 10.91 -2.42 -24.47
N TYR A 218 10.80 -1.19 -24.96
CA TYR A 218 10.79 -0.87 -26.38
C TYR A 218 11.89 0.12 -26.72
N VAL A 219 12.45 0.00 -27.93
CA VAL A 219 13.53 0.87 -28.41
C VAL A 219 12.99 2.28 -28.67
N MET A 220 13.70 3.29 -28.17
CA MET A 220 13.32 4.70 -28.21
C MET A 220 14.23 5.58 -29.07
N ASP A 221 15.43 5.11 -29.43
CA ASP A 221 16.34 5.84 -30.30
C ASP A 221 17.25 4.92 -31.14
N GLN A 222 18.08 5.54 -32.00
CA GLN A 222 19.03 4.83 -32.86
C GLN A 222 20.12 4.08 -32.08
N SER A 223 20.40 4.45 -30.83
CA SER A 223 21.42 3.80 -30.01
C SER A 223 20.93 2.50 -29.37
N GLY A 224 19.62 2.26 -29.39
CA GLY A 224 19.00 1.12 -28.74
C GLY A 224 18.52 1.41 -27.31
N ALA A 225 18.42 2.68 -26.90
CA ALA A 225 17.88 3.02 -25.59
C ALA A 225 16.47 2.46 -25.43
N GLN A 226 16.15 1.96 -24.24
CA GLN A 226 14.89 1.28 -23.95
C GLN A 226 14.00 2.10 -23.02
N GLY A 227 12.69 2.07 -23.28
CA GLY A 227 11.68 2.68 -22.42
C GLY A 227 10.34 1.97 -22.46
N HIS A 228 9.35 2.57 -21.83
CA HIS A 228 8.07 1.93 -21.55
C HIS A 228 7.03 2.24 -22.63
N PHE A 229 6.19 1.25 -22.91
CA PHE A 229 5.17 1.35 -23.96
C PHE A 229 4.24 2.55 -23.78
N TYR A 230 3.77 2.81 -22.55
CA TYR A 230 2.82 3.89 -22.29
C TYR A 230 3.45 5.24 -22.00
N SER A 231 4.78 5.31 -21.89
CA SER A 231 5.46 6.52 -21.42
C SER A 231 6.29 7.17 -22.49
N ASP A 232 6.84 6.38 -23.40
CA ASP A 232 7.84 6.86 -24.34
C ASP A 232 7.37 6.72 -25.78
N ARG A 233 7.83 7.68 -26.59
CA ARG A 233 7.74 7.58 -28.05
C ARG A 233 8.77 6.58 -28.52
N LEU A 234 8.37 5.68 -29.41
CA LEU A 234 9.23 4.59 -29.87
C LEU A 234 10.05 4.98 -31.09
N TRP A 235 11.21 4.38 -31.27
CA TRP A 235 11.98 4.53 -32.50
C TRP A 235 11.42 3.64 -33.61
N LEU A 236 11.01 4.25 -34.72
CA LEU A 236 10.50 3.55 -35.89
C LEU A 236 11.68 3.30 -36.84
N SER A 237 12.32 2.14 -36.72
CA SER A 237 13.52 1.75 -37.50
C SER A 237 13.32 1.91 -39.00
N ASP A 238 12.18 1.46 -39.50
CA ASP A 238 11.88 1.43 -40.93
C ASP A 238 11.70 2.84 -41.52
N LEU A 239 11.32 3.80 -40.68
CA LEU A 239 11.14 5.20 -41.05
C LEU A 239 12.32 6.08 -40.61
N ASN A 240 13.30 5.50 -39.91
CA ASN A 240 14.47 6.18 -39.35
C ASN A 240 14.10 7.46 -38.57
N ARG A 241 13.06 7.40 -37.74
CA ARG A 241 12.62 8.53 -36.90
C ARG A 241 11.93 8.07 -35.64
N LEU A 242 11.78 9.00 -34.69
CA LEU A 242 10.91 8.81 -33.53
C LEU A 242 9.44 8.81 -33.99
N GLU A 243 8.65 7.91 -33.40
CA GLU A 243 7.18 7.86 -33.47
C GLU A 243 6.59 9.24 -33.21
N SER A 244 5.61 9.71 -33.98
CA SER A 244 4.95 11.00 -33.75
C SER A 244 4.04 10.99 -32.52
N GLU A 245 3.58 12.14 -32.06
CA GLU A 245 2.58 12.22 -30.97
C GLU A 245 1.26 11.52 -31.35
N GLU A 246 0.84 11.62 -32.62
CA GLU A 246 -0.36 10.95 -33.13
C GLU A 246 -0.19 9.43 -33.20
N GLU A 247 0.96 8.95 -33.66
CA GLU A 247 1.28 7.52 -33.71
C GLU A 247 1.37 6.92 -32.30
N PHE A 248 2.02 7.62 -31.37
CA PHE A 248 2.04 7.25 -29.95
C PHE A 248 0.62 7.12 -29.39
N THR A 249 -0.20 8.16 -29.60
CA THR A 249 -1.59 8.18 -29.11
C THR A 249 -2.38 7.02 -29.71
N THR A 250 -2.24 6.79 -31.01
CA THR A 250 -2.91 5.69 -31.72
C THR A 250 -2.48 4.33 -31.17
N ARG A 251 -1.17 4.12 -30.95
CA ARG A 251 -0.62 2.86 -30.44
C ARG A 251 -1.14 2.52 -29.06
N ILE A 252 -1.11 3.46 -28.11
CA ILE A 252 -1.61 3.20 -26.75
C ILE A 252 -3.13 3.04 -26.73
N THR A 253 -3.87 3.84 -27.52
CA THR A 253 -5.35 3.74 -27.62
C THR A 253 -5.75 2.36 -28.13
N ARG A 254 -5.08 1.91 -29.18
CA ARG A 254 -5.32 0.60 -29.79
C ARG A 254 -5.05 -0.53 -28.80
N ASP A 255 -3.93 -0.49 -28.08
CA ASP A 255 -3.61 -1.53 -27.10
C ASP A 255 -4.65 -1.58 -25.95
N PHE A 256 -5.04 -0.42 -25.40
CA PHE A 256 -6.07 -0.33 -24.37
C PHE A 256 -7.40 -0.94 -24.84
N GLN A 257 -7.87 -0.57 -26.04
CA GLN A 257 -9.14 -1.05 -26.57
C GLN A 257 -9.09 -2.53 -26.95
N GLU A 258 -8.05 -2.97 -27.68
CA GLU A 258 -7.93 -4.35 -28.10
C GLU A 258 -7.80 -5.31 -26.90
N SER A 259 -7.13 -4.90 -25.82
CA SER A 259 -7.06 -5.73 -24.59
C SER A 259 -8.43 -5.94 -23.95
N LYS A 260 -9.24 -4.88 -23.84
CA LYS A 260 -10.62 -4.94 -23.35
C LYS A 260 -11.45 -5.87 -24.23
N ASP A 261 -11.47 -5.61 -25.53
CA ASP A 261 -12.28 -6.35 -26.49
C ASP A 261 -11.91 -7.84 -26.52
N ASP A 262 -10.60 -8.15 -26.50
CA ASP A 262 -10.10 -9.52 -26.52
C ASP A 262 -10.57 -10.30 -25.28
N LEU A 263 -10.48 -9.70 -24.09
CA LEU A 263 -10.89 -10.33 -22.82
C LEU A 263 -12.42 -10.45 -22.70
N GLU A 264 -13.18 -9.40 -22.99
CA GLU A 264 -14.64 -9.41 -22.93
C GLU A 264 -15.22 -10.46 -23.86
N LYS A 265 -14.75 -10.50 -25.11
CA LYS A 265 -15.19 -11.49 -26.10
C LYS A 265 -14.81 -12.92 -25.73
N ALA A 266 -13.62 -13.12 -25.16
CA ALA A 266 -13.14 -14.46 -24.83
C ALA A 266 -13.86 -15.07 -23.61
N LEU A 267 -14.17 -14.23 -22.62
CA LEU A 267 -14.62 -14.64 -21.30
C LEU A 267 -16.10 -14.36 -21.02
N ASP A 268 -16.76 -13.53 -21.84
CA ASP A 268 -18.15 -13.10 -21.67
C ASP A 268 -18.37 -12.38 -20.33
N ILE A 269 -17.47 -11.44 -20.02
CA ILE A 269 -17.49 -10.58 -18.83
C ILE A 269 -17.29 -9.13 -19.25
N ASN A 270 -17.55 -8.20 -18.33
CA ASN A 270 -17.25 -6.78 -18.52
C ASN A 270 -15.90 -6.44 -17.86
N ILE A 271 -14.99 -5.82 -18.61
CA ILE A 271 -13.68 -5.37 -18.10
C ILE A 271 -13.76 -3.88 -17.82
N ILE A 272 -13.75 -3.48 -16.55
CA ILE A 272 -13.91 -2.09 -16.14
C ILE A 272 -12.63 -1.44 -15.64
N SER A 273 -11.54 -2.20 -15.57
CA SER A 273 -10.31 -1.69 -15.00
C SER A 273 -9.03 -2.12 -15.70
N PHE A 274 -7.99 -1.33 -15.47
CA PHE A 274 -6.68 -1.48 -16.09
C PHE A 274 -5.55 -1.27 -15.09
N ALA A 275 -4.61 -2.20 -15.00
CA ALA A 275 -3.36 -2.00 -14.27
C ALA A 275 -2.24 -1.62 -15.24
N TYR A 276 -1.50 -0.54 -14.96
CA TYR A 276 -0.38 -0.13 -15.80
C TYR A 276 0.83 -1.04 -15.60
N PRO A 277 1.40 -1.63 -16.68
CA PRO A 277 2.69 -2.28 -16.64
C PRO A 277 3.75 -1.37 -15.99
N PHE A 278 4.60 -1.95 -15.15
CA PHE A 278 5.64 -1.22 -14.39
C PHE A 278 5.11 -0.11 -13.46
N GLY A 279 3.78 -0.04 -13.23
CA GLY A 279 3.15 1.07 -12.51
C GLY A 279 3.25 2.41 -13.24
N ASP A 280 3.54 2.40 -14.55
CA ASP A 280 3.86 3.60 -15.30
C ASP A 280 2.72 4.00 -16.24
N TYR A 281 2.06 5.09 -15.89
CA TYR A 281 1.00 5.74 -16.65
C TYR A 281 1.53 6.97 -17.42
N GLY A 282 2.84 7.00 -17.70
CA GLY A 282 3.52 8.07 -18.42
C GLY A 282 4.27 9.05 -17.52
N GLN A 283 4.20 8.89 -16.19
CA GLN A 283 4.88 9.77 -15.24
C GLN A 283 6.40 9.59 -15.23
N ASN A 284 6.90 8.46 -15.72
CA ASN A 284 8.35 8.17 -15.80
C ASN A 284 8.93 8.35 -17.22
N SER A 285 8.21 9.02 -18.13
CA SER A 285 8.68 9.26 -19.49
C SER A 285 10.04 9.98 -19.53
N VAL A 286 10.94 9.49 -20.39
CA VAL A 286 12.27 10.09 -20.58
C VAL A 286 12.37 10.93 -21.85
N ASN A 287 11.50 10.68 -22.84
CA ASN A 287 11.55 11.38 -24.13
C ASN A 287 10.25 12.12 -24.50
N PHE A 288 9.21 12.05 -23.66
CA PHE A 288 7.90 12.60 -23.99
C PHE A 288 7.14 13.19 -22.80
N SER A 289 7.41 14.45 -22.48
CA SER A 289 6.82 15.16 -21.34
C SER A 289 5.28 15.28 -21.36
N LYS A 290 4.61 15.00 -22.48
CA LYS A 290 3.15 15.00 -22.59
C LYS A 290 2.52 13.62 -22.30
N ALA A 291 3.31 12.57 -22.12
CA ALA A 291 2.85 11.19 -22.01
C ALA A 291 1.75 11.03 -20.97
N THR A 292 1.97 11.47 -19.73
CA THR A 292 0.98 11.38 -18.64
C THR A 292 -0.38 11.93 -19.04
N LYS A 293 -0.41 13.13 -19.65
CA LYS A 293 -1.67 13.77 -20.04
C LYS A 293 -2.38 12.99 -21.14
N ILE A 294 -1.64 12.49 -22.13
CA ILE A 294 -2.22 11.74 -23.25
C ILE A 294 -2.73 10.39 -22.77
N VAL A 295 -1.94 9.64 -22.00
CA VAL A 295 -2.34 8.35 -21.43
C VAL A 295 -3.63 8.47 -20.62
N LEU A 296 -3.70 9.42 -19.69
CA LEU A 296 -4.88 9.61 -18.84
C LEU A 296 -6.11 10.03 -19.66
N ASN A 297 -5.95 10.88 -20.67
CA ASN A 297 -7.04 11.28 -21.55
C ASN A 297 -7.57 10.12 -22.41
N THR A 298 -6.67 9.27 -22.89
CA THR A 298 -7.02 8.13 -23.76
C THR A 298 -7.68 7.00 -22.99
N ILE A 299 -7.21 6.70 -21.78
CA ILE A 299 -7.66 5.52 -21.04
C ILE A 299 -8.99 5.73 -20.32
N THR A 300 -9.27 6.95 -19.85
CA THR A 300 -10.46 7.28 -19.03
C THR A 300 -11.79 6.91 -19.70
N PRO A 301 -11.98 7.10 -21.02
CA PRO A 301 -13.19 6.65 -21.71
C PRO A 301 -13.33 5.12 -21.83
N ILE A 302 -12.24 4.37 -21.66
CA ILE A 302 -12.19 2.91 -21.87
C ILE A 302 -12.32 2.17 -20.53
N TYR A 303 -11.59 2.63 -19.52
CA TYR A 303 -11.52 2.03 -18.19
C TYR A 303 -11.86 3.09 -17.12
N PRO A 304 -13.01 2.96 -16.42
CA PRO A 304 -13.39 3.90 -15.37
C PRO A 304 -12.53 3.83 -14.10
N ILE A 305 -11.67 2.83 -13.93
CA ILE A 305 -10.74 2.73 -12.79
C ILE A 305 -9.41 2.10 -13.20
N THR A 306 -8.30 2.71 -12.81
CA THR A 306 -6.95 2.30 -13.22
C THR A 306 -6.03 2.16 -12.03
N PHE A 307 -4.98 1.35 -12.15
CA PHE A 307 -4.12 0.97 -11.02
C PHE A 307 -2.65 1.14 -11.34
N TYR A 308 -1.88 1.68 -10.40
CA TYR A 308 -0.43 1.83 -10.50
C TYR A 308 0.28 1.39 -9.21
N GLN A 309 1.58 1.15 -9.32
CA GLN A 309 2.43 0.80 -8.18
C GLN A 309 2.94 2.10 -7.55
N ALA A 310 2.64 2.31 -6.26
CA ALA A 310 2.93 3.56 -5.59
C ALA A 310 4.18 3.42 -4.70
N TRP A 311 5.23 4.17 -5.00
CA TRP A 311 6.47 4.16 -4.22
C TRP A 311 6.72 5.53 -3.58
N GLY A 312 6.85 5.54 -2.25
CA GLY A 312 7.05 6.79 -1.51
C GLY A 312 5.81 7.68 -1.50
N GLU A 313 4.60 7.17 -1.70
CA GLU A 313 3.36 7.94 -1.59
C GLU A 313 2.52 7.43 -0.41
N PHE A 314 1.47 8.16 -0.01
CA PHE A 314 0.47 7.63 0.92
C PHE A 314 -0.02 6.27 0.41
N THR A 315 0.04 5.23 1.22
CA THR A 315 -0.12 3.86 0.71
C THR A 315 -1.59 3.50 0.43
N TYR A 316 -2.54 4.14 1.12
CA TYR A 316 -3.96 3.86 1.00
C TYR A 316 -4.71 4.86 0.11
N ASN A 317 -5.87 4.43 -0.38
CA ASN A 317 -6.76 5.19 -1.24
C ASN A 317 -7.92 5.78 -0.43
N SER A 318 -8.30 7.02 -0.73
CA SER A 318 -9.46 7.70 -0.15
C SER A 318 -10.52 7.96 -1.20
N ALA A 319 -11.76 8.18 -0.77
CA ALA A 319 -12.79 8.77 -1.62
C ALA A 319 -12.29 10.12 -2.16
N SER A 320 -12.19 10.26 -3.49
CA SER A 320 -11.54 11.42 -4.10
C SER A 320 -12.00 11.73 -5.52
N HIS A 321 -12.86 10.91 -6.13
CA HIS A 321 -13.20 10.94 -7.56
C HIS A 321 -11.99 10.77 -8.51
N LYS A 322 -10.80 10.50 -7.97
CA LYS A 322 -9.61 10.19 -8.76
C LYS A 322 -9.54 8.69 -8.98
N ILE A 323 -9.79 8.29 -10.22
CA ILE A 323 -9.87 6.89 -10.63
C ILE A 323 -8.51 6.21 -10.83
N LEU A 324 -7.42 6.85 -10.42
CA LEU A 324 -6.05 6.31 -10.44
C LEU A 324 -5.71 5.78 -9.05
N VAL A 325 -5.68 4.47 -8.91
CA VAL A 325 -5.60 3.74 -7.64
C VAL A 325 -4.19 3.29 -7.34
N LYS A 326 -3.73 3.58 -6.13
CA LYS A 326 -2.42 3.18 -5.61
C LYS A 326 -2.47 1.75 -5.14
N ARG A 327 -1.42 1.00 -5.45
CA ARG A 327 -1.19 -0.36 -4.97
C ARG A 327 0.10 -0.44 -4.16
N ILE A 328 0.02 -1.21 -3.08
CA ILE A 328 1.14 -1.62 -2.25
C ILE A 328 1.70 -2.90 -2.85
N GLU A 329 2.86 -2.80 -3.49
CA GLU A 329 3.61 -3.99 -3.91
C GLU A 329 4.19 -4.68 -2.66
N VAL A 330 3.80 -5.93 -2.45
CA VAL A 330 4.24 -6.71 -1.28
C VAL A 330 5.65 -7.24 -1.56
N ALA A 331 6.61 -6.80 -0.75
CA ALA A 331 8.00 -7.19 -0.96
C ALA A 331 8.26 -8.67 -0.61
N PRO A 332 9.19 -9.35 -1.30
CA PRO A 332 9.50 -10.77 -1.08
C PRO A 332 9.93 -11.13 0.35
N ASP A 333 10.58 -10.18 1.04
CA ASP A 333 11.13 -10.34 2.38
C ASP A 333 10.14 -10.05 3.51
N TRP A 334 8.91 -9.63 3.19
CA TRP A 334 7.89 -9.39 4.22
C TRP A 334 7.32 -10.70 4.74
N ASP A 335 7.70 -11.07 5.95
CA ASP A 335 6.95 -12.07 6.71
C ASP A 335 5.59 -11.52 7.18
N ALA A 336 4.78 -12.37 7.83
CA ALA A 336 3.45 -11.98 8.28
C ALA A 336 3.45 -10.85 9.33
N GLN A 337 4.48 -10.77 10.18
CA GLN A 337 4.56 -9.70 11.20
C GLN A 337 4.87 -8.37 10.51
N LYS A 338 5.94 -8.34 9.70
CA LYS A 338 6.34 -7.14 8.98
C LYS A 338 5.23 -6.64 8.06
N PHE A 339 4.55 -7.55 7.38
CA PHE A 339 3.40 -7.24 6.55
C PHE A 339 2.30 -6.54 7.34
N ILE A 340 1.85 -7.10 8.47
CA ILE A 340 0.80 -6.48 9.29
C ILE A 340 1.25 -5.13 9.89
N GLU A 341 2.53 -4.97 10.23
CA GLU A 341 3.08 -3.67 10.65
C GLU A 341 2.92 -2.62 9.54
N VAL A 342 3.28 -2.94 8.29
CA VAL A 342 3.11 -2.03 7.16
C VAL A 342 1.64 -1.72 6.90
N ILE A 343 0.77 -2.73 6.91
CA ILE A 343 -0.67 -2.53 6.73
C ILE A 343 -1.22 -1.61 7.82
N ASN A 344 -0.90 -1.86 9.09
CA ASN A 344 -1.38 -1.02 10.20
C ASN A 344 -0.82 0.41 10.14
N ALA A 345 0.43 0.57 9.70
CA ALA A 345 1.07 1.87 9.58
C ALA A 345 0.37 2.80 8.56
N GLY A 346 -0.21 2.25 7.50
CA GLY A 346 -0.97 3.04 6.49
C GLY A 346 -2.42 3.35 6.85
N ARG A 347 -2.96 2.78 7.94
CA ARG A 347 -4.34 3.02 8.37
C ARG A 347 -4.56 4.50 8.72
N ASN A 348 -5.83 4.93 8.58
CA ASN A 348 -6.26 6.27 8.95
C ASN A 348 -5.93 6.56 10.42
N LYS A 349 -5.18 7.64 10.65
CA LYS A 349 -4.84 8.13 11.98
C LYS A 349 -5.81 9.24 12.35
N GLU A 350 -6.28 9.23 13.59
CA GLU A 350 -7.20 10.25 14.10
C GLU A 350 -6.47 11.31 14.91
N LEU A 351 -7.07 12.49 15.04
CA LEU A 351 -6.63 13.53 15.98
C LEU A 351 -7.37 13.35 17.32
N PRO A 352 -6.71 13.59 18.47
CA PRO A 352 -5.29 13.91 18.63
C PRO A 352 -4.39 12.70 18.35
N PHE A 353 -3.19 12.97 17.84
CA PHE A 353 -2.17 11.96 17.55
C PHE A 353 -0.87 12.31 18.26
N THR A 354 -0.24 11.31 18.88
CA THR A 354 1.09 11.42 19.48
C THR A 354 1.97 10.30 18.97
N ASP A 355 3.22 10.61 18.69
CA ASP A 355 4.26 9.65 18.35
C ASP A 355 5.42 9.80 19.34
N ASP A 356 5.59 8.80 20.20
CA ASP A 356 6.71 8.66 21.14
C ASP A 356 7.91 7.93 20.52
N LEU A 357 7.76 7.44 19.28
CA LEU A 357 8.80 6.85 18.45
C LEU A 357 9.38 5.55 19.03
N GLU A 358 8.66 4.86 19.92
CA GLU A 358 9.02 3.52 20.41
C GLU A 358 9.03 2.47 19.30
N LYS A 359 8.27 2.73 18.23
CA LYS A 359 8.22 1.94 17.00
C LYS A 359 7.98 2.84 15.80
N ASP A 360 8.21 2.31 14.60
CA ASP A 360 7.86 3.02 13.38
C ASP A 360 6.34 3.03 13.17
N ASN A 361 5.73 4.22 13.28
CA ASN A 361 4.29 4.44 13.11
C ASN A 361 3.88 4.79 11.66
N GLY A 362 4.75 4.54 10.69
CA GLY A 362 4.45 4.73 9.27
C GLY A 362 5.06 5.98 8.66
N TRP A 363 6.29 6.30 9.04
CA TRP A 363 7.02 7.40 8.39
C TRP A 363 7.52 6.95 7.02
N ILE A 364 7.01 7.54 5.95
CA ILE A 364 7.42 7.20 4.59
C ILE A 364 8.59 8.10 4.18
N LEU A 365 9.64 7.49 3.67
CA LEU A 365 10.80 8.18 3.12
C LEU A 365 10.55 8.52 1.65
N ARG A 366 10.64 9.80 1.29
CA ARG A 366 10.64 10.22 -0.12
C ARG A 366 12.03 10.20 -0.72
N TRP A 367 13.00 10.75 0.00
CA TRP A 367 14.41 10.73 -0.35
C TRP A 367 15.26 11.05 0.87
N GLY A 368 16.55 10.75 0.78
CA GLY A 368 17.49 10.85 1.91
C GLY A 368 17.57 9.52 2.64
N ALA A 369 17.72 9.55 3.96
CA ALA A 369 17.69 8.36 4.81
C ALA A 369 16.92 8.65 6.10
N ARG A 370 16.29 7.60 6.63
CA ARG A 370 15.64 7.62 7.94
C ARG A 370 15.93 6.35 8.73
N SER A 371 15.86 6.43 10.05
CA SER A 371 15.77 5.28 10.94
C SER A 371 15.01 5.64 12.22
N VAL A 372 14.43 4.62 12.87
CA VAL A 372 13.80 4.74 14.18
C VAL A 372 14.62 3.89 15.14
N GLU A 373 15.34 4.54 16.04
CA GLU A 373 16.29 3.93 16.98
C GLU A 373 16.27 4.73 18.29
N ASP A 374 16.40 4.06 19.44
CA ASP A 374 16.45 4.71 20.76
C ASP A 374 15.31 5.73 21.03
N ASN A 375 14.07 5.36 20.66
CA ASN A 375 12.88 6.20 20.75
C ASN A 375 13.03 7.56 20.02
N GLN A 376 13.77 7.55 18.91
CA GLN A 376 14.02 8.73 18.09
C GLN A 376 13.89 8.40 16.61
N LEU A 377 13.30 9.33 15.87
CA LEU A 377 13.26 9.30 14.42
C LEU A 377 14.39 10.17 13.89
N ILE A 378 15.38 9.51 13.30
CA ILE A 378 16.54 10.15 12.70
C ILE A 378 16.24 10.37 11.23
N ILE A 379 16.48 11.58 10.75
CA ILE A 379 16.38 11.93 9.33
C ILE A 379 17.70 12.57 8.94
N LYS A 380 18.30 12.10 7.84
CA LYS A 380 19.56 12.64 7.33
C LYS A 380 19.60 12.67 5.81
N SER A 381 20.32 13.64 5.26
CA SER A 381 20.69 13.61 3.85
C SER A 381 21.74 12.52 3.59
N THR A 382 22.03 12.25 2.32
CA THR A 382 22.92 11.16 1.90
C THR A 382 24.05 11.70 1.03
N GLU A 383 25.00 10.84 0.64
CA GLU A 383 26.06 11.22 -0.29
C GLU A 383 25.55 11.76 -1.63
N LYS A 384 24.32 11.37 -2.02
CA LYS A 384 23.66 11.78 -3.26
C LYS A 384 22.64 12.91 -3.08
N SER A 385 22.45 13.42 -1.86
CA SER A 385 21.42 14.40 -1.56
C SER A 385 21.86 15.45 -0.53
N SER A 386 21.43 16.69 -0.74
CA SER A 386 21.55 17.80 0.22
C SER A 386 20.38 17.86 1.22
N SER A 387 19.35 17.03 1.01
CA SER A 387 18.13 17.03 1.82
C SER A 387 17.60 15.63 2.09
N ALA A 388 16.63 15.57 2.99
CA ALA A 388 15.79 14.41 3.18
C ALA A 388 14.35 14.88 3.40
N LEU A 389 13.39 14.09 2.95
CA LEU A 389 11.97 14.34 3.20
C LEU A 389 11.31 13.05 3.64
N ILE A 390 10.53 13.17 4.71
CA ILE A 390 9.60 12.14 5.15
C ILE A 390 8.23 12.73 5.41
N PHE A 391 7.20 11.89 5.40
CA PHE A 391 5.85 12.25 5.83
C PHE A 391 5.20 11.07 6.55
N LEU A 392 4.17 11.35 7.35
CA LEU A 392 3.47 10.33 8.12
C LEU A 392 2.29 9.77 7.32
N ASP A 393 2.31 8.48 7.01
CA ASP A 393 1.23 7.82 6.28
C ASP A 393 -0.09 7.82 7.08
N GLY A 394 -1.22 7.69 6.40
CA GLY A 394 -2.54 7.64 7.04
C GLY A 394 -3.04 8.97 7.63
N THR A 395 -2.37 10.09 7.36
CA THR A 395 -2.70 11.42 7.89
C THR A 395 -3.33 12.38 6.86
N GLN A 396 -3.59 11.89 5.65
CA GLN A 396 -4.05 12.72 4.52
C GLN A 396 -5.40 13.43 4.73
N ASN A 397 -6.19 12.99 5.69
CA ASN A 397 -7.53 13.53 5.97
C ASN A 397 -7.55 14.62 7.06
N TRP A 398 -6.40 14.91 7.68
CA TRP A 398 -6.34 15.92 8.74
C TRP A 398 -6.57 17.32 8.20
N ALA A 399 -7.30 18.13 8.97
CA ALA A 399 -7.50 19.55 8.73
C ALA A 399 -7.58 20.26 10.09
N ASP A 400 -7.26 21.55 10.10
CA ASP A 400 -7.24 22.41 11.29
C ASP A 400 -6.57 21.78 12.51
N TYR A 401 -5.24 21.69 12.46
CA TYR A 401 -4.47 21.04 13.50
C TYR A 401 -3.24 21.84 13.90
N LYS A 402 -2.79 21.57 15.13
CA LYS A 402 -1.52 22.02 15.67
C LYS A 402 -0.55 20.85 15.66
N PHE A 403 0.50 20.94 14.85
CA PHE A 403 1.58 19.95 14.77
C PHE A 403 2.84 20.49 15.47
N ASN A 404 3.23 19.83 16.55
CA ASN A 404 4.41 20.13 17.35
C ASN A 404 5.40 18.96 17.35
N ALA A 405 6.69 19.27 17.24
CA ALA A 405 7.76 18.28 17.28
C ALA A 405 8.94 18.76 18.14
N LYS A 406 9.47 17.85 18.99
CA LYS A 406 10.74 18.05 19.69
C LYS A 406 11.88 17.62 18.79
N VAL A 407 12.68 18.57 18.34
CA VAL A 407 13.73 18.34 17.35
C VAL A 407 15.09 18.71 17.92
N TYR A 408 16.03 17.76 17.91
CA TYR A 408 17.46 18.00 18.11
C TYR A 408 18.15 18.15 16.75
N THR A 409 18.92 19.22 16.58
CA THR A 409 19.60 19.50 15.31
C THR A 409 21.08 19.15 15.41
N SER A 410 21.49 18.06 14.75
CA SER A 410 22.90 17.68 14.64
C SER A 410 23.61 18.55 13.60
N LYS A 411 23.06 18.61 12.39
CA LYS A 411 23.65 19.27 11.20
C LYS A 411 22.55 19.86 10.31
N GLY A 412 22.92 20.79 9.43
CA GLY A 412 22.00 21.40 8.47
C GLY A 412 21.79 22.91 8.65
N GLU A 413 21.22 23.55 7.64
CA GLU A 413 20.87 24.98 7.66
C GLU A 413 19.37 25.24 7.74
N VAL A 414 18.53 24.27 7.37
CA VAL A 414 17.08 24.41 7.32
C VAL A 414 16.39 23.16 7.83
N ILE A 415 15.41 23.36 8.70
CA ILE A 415 14.44 22.35 9.14
C ILE A 415 13.07 22.85 8.72
N THR A 416 12.30 21.98 8.10
CA THR A 416 10.96 22.28 7.62
C THR A 416 9.97 21.35 8.30
N LEU A 417 9.00 21.93 9.01
CA LEU A 417 7.76 21.23 9.32
C LEU A 417 6.81 21.41 8.15
N ILE A 418 6.32 20.29 7.63
CA ILE A 418 5.37 20.24 6.53
C ILE A 418 3.98 19.98 7.12
N ALA A 419 2.99 20.75 6.67
CA ALA A 419 1.58 20.55 6.97
C ALA A 419 0.77 20.53 5.67
N ASN A 420 -0.48 20.09 5.75
CA ASN A 420 -1.39 19.90 4.63
C ASN A 420 -0.72 19.11 3.47
N TYR A 421 0.14 18.15 3.82
CA TYR A 421 0.89 17.37 2.84
C TYR A 421 -0.05 16.46 2.05
N LYS A 422 -0.05 16.63 0.73
CA LYS A 422 -0.71 15.72 -0.22
C LYS A 422 0.33 14.96 -1.04
N ASP A 423 1.34 15.69 -1.50
CA ASP A 423 2.48 15.21 -2.29
C ASP A 423 3.61 16.27 -2.24
N GLU A 424 4.74 16.04 -2.91
CA GLU A 424 5.86 17.01 -2.93
C GLU A 424 5.52 18.32 -3.66
N LEU A 425 4.47 18.33 -4.47
CA LEU A 425 4.03 19.47 -5.28
C LEU A 425 2.99 20.31 -4.55
N ASN A 426 2.30 19.73 -3.56
CA ASN A 426 1.12 20.28 -2.89
C ASN A 426 1.23 20.12 -1.36
N HIS A 427 1.73 21.15 -0.69
CA HIS A 427 1.90 21.18 0.76
C HIS A 427 2.15 22.61 1.26
N ASP A 428 1.96 22.79 2.57
CA ASP A 428 2.32 23.99 3.31
C ASP A 428 3.53 23.72 4.21
N SER A 429 4.27 24.76 4.58
CA SER A 429 5.52 24.57 5.31
C SER A 429 5.92 25.74 6.19
N CYS A 430 6.42 25.42 7.38
CA CYS A 430 7.21 26.30 8.23
C CYS A 430 8.68 25.93 8.09
N LEU A 431 9.47 26.82 7.49
CA LEU A 431 10.91 26.65 7.34
C LEU A 431 11.61 27.45 8.43
N PHE A 432 12.29 26.74 9.32
CA PHE A 432 13.17 27.27 10.34
C PHE A 432 14.59 27.21 9.79
N SER A 433 15.34 28.31 9.85
CA SER A 433 16.72 28.38 9.37
C SER A 433 17.60 29.21 10.29
N THR A 434 18.90 29.23 10.03
CA THR A 434 19.85 30.10 10.77
C THR A 434 19.68 31.60 10.51
N LYS A 435 18.87 31.99 9.50
CA LYS A 435 18.77 33.38 9.02
C LYS A 435 17.34 33.91 9.01
N TYR A 436 16.36 33.02 8.97
CA TYR A 436 14.95 33.36 8.89
C TYR A 436 14.06 32.23 9.40
N VAL A 437 12.83 32.60 9.76
CA VAL A 437 11.68 31.69 9.73
C VAL A 437 10.71 32.19 8.67
N ARG A 438 10.20 31.28 7.84
CA ARG A 438 9.23 31.64 6.81
C ARG A 438 8.16 30.59 6.62
N ILE A 439 7.03 31.06 6.11
CA ILE A 439 5.94 30.21 5.65
C ILE A 439 6.00 30.14 4.13
N GLU A 440 5.98 28.91 3.62
CA GLU A 440 5.87 28.63 2.20
C GLU A 440 4.65 27.76 1.91
N ARG A 441 4.06 28.02 0.75
CA ARG A 441 3.03 27.18 0.15
C ARG A 441 3.51 26.69 -1.20
N ASN A 442 3.40 25.39 -1.44
CA ASN A 442 3.64 24.78 -2.73
C ASN A 442 2.31 24.31 -3.32
N ILE A 443 1.99 24.76 -4.54
CA ILE A 443 0.81 24.30 -5.29
C ILE A 443 1.28 23.91 -6.69
N ASN A 444 1.02 22.66 -7.09
CA ASN A 444 1.44 22.12 -8.38
C ASN A 444 2.93 22.39 -8.67
N GLY A 445 3.79 22.30 -7.64
CA GLY A 445 5.23 22.55 -7.74
C GLY A 445 5.64 24.03 -7.76
N THR A 446 4.68 24.95 -7.81
CA THR A 446 4.93 26.39 -7.71
C THR A 446 5.01 26.82 -6.26
N LYS A 447 6.20 27.26 -5.84
CA LYS A 447 6.46 27.73 -4.48
C LYS A 447 6.15 29.23 -4.34
N LYS A 448 5.43 29.57 -3.28
CA LYS A 448 5.12 30.95 -2.88
C LYS A 448 5.50 31.17 -1.42
N ILE A 449 6.33 32.19 -1.16
CA ILE A 449 6.61 32.66 0.19
C ILE A 449 5.43 33.52 0.65
N LEU A 450 4.81 33.16 1.76
CA LEU A 450 3.64 33.87 2.31
C LEU A 450 4.05 34.95 3.31
N VAL A 451 5.02 34.64 4.17
CA VAL A 451 5.59 35.58 5.15
C VAL A 451 7.00 35.11 5.53
N GLN A 452 7.88 36.05 5.86
CA GLN A 452 9.23 35.76 6.33
C GLN A 452 9.65 36.77 7.40
N ARG A 453 10.25 36.26 8.48
CA ARG A 453 10.91 37.07 9.52
C ARG A 453 12.39 36.72 9.54
N LYS A 454 13.25 37.72 9.46
CA LYS A 454 14.71 37.55 9.63
C LYS A 454 15.03 37.28 11.09
N GLY A 455 16.03 36.44 11.33
CA GLY A 455 16.51 36.05 12.66
C GLY A 455 16.93 34.59 12.70
N ASP A 456 17.87 34.27 13.58
CA ASP A 456 18.30 32.90 13.81
C ASP A 456 17.20 32.11 14.55
N SER A 457 16.91 30.91 14.06
CA SER A 457 15.90 30.02 14.61
C SER A 457 16.35 28.57 14.75
N ILE A 458 17.55 28.22 14.25
CA ILE A 458 18.13 26.89 14.40
C ILE A 458 19.32 26.96 15.34
N PHE A 459 19.23 26.19 16.42
CA PHE A 459 20.28 26.07 17.40
C PHE A 459 20.97 24.71 17.21
N LYS A 460 22.02 24.68 16.39
CA LYS A 460 22.86 23.47 16.21
C LYS A 460 23.34 22.99 17.59
N GLY A 461 23.20 21.68 17.84
CA GLY A 461 23.55 21.10 19.13
C GLY A 461 22.53 21.34 20.26
N ALA A 462 21.31 21.80 19.94
CA ALA A 462 20.25 21.96 20.93
C ALA A 462 18.94 21.29 20.49
N THR A 463 18.10 20.97 21.48
CA THR A 463 16.70 20.57 21.27
C THR A 463 15.79 21.79 21.34
N ARG A 464 14.80 21.86 20.44
CA ARG A 464 13.76 22.88 20.39
C ARG A 464 12.40 22.26 20.11
N ASP A 465 11.35 22.91 20.60
CA ASP A 465 9.98 22.60 20.21
C ASP A 465 9.63 23.42 18.97
N LEU A 466 9.52 22.77 17.81
CA LEU A 466 9.07 23.41 16.57
C LEU A 466 7.58 23.14 16.38
N GLY A 467 6.83 24.15 15.95
CA GLY A 467 5.39 24.03 15.73
C GLY A 467 4.92 24.67 14.43
N ILE A 468 3.91 24.05 13.82
CA ILE A 468 3.10 24.61 12.74
C ILE A 468 1.63 24.43 13.09
N VAL A 469 0.84 25.48 12.93
CA VAL A 469 -0.61 25.49 13.14
C VAL A 469 -1.26 25.83 11.82
N THR A 470 -2.25 25.04 11.41
CA THR A 470 -3.13 25.33 10.28
C THR A 470 -4.53 25.56 10.82
N HIS A 471 -5.14 26.72 10.57
CA HIS A 471 -6.50 27.03 11.04
C HIS A 471 -7.15 28.04 10.10
N ASP A 472 -8.37 27.78 9.63
CA ASP A 472 -9.13 28.73 8.81
C ASP A 472 -8.33 29.31 7.63
N SER A 473 -7.61 28.43 6.94
CA SER A 473 -6.71 28.79 5.82
C SER A 473 -5.58 29.76 6.20
N GLN A 474 -5.25 29.87 7.48
CA GLN A 474 -4.09 30.58 8.00
C GLN A 474 -3.03 29.58 8.49
N ILE A 475 -1.75 29.97 8.39
CA ILE A 475 -0.62 29.16 8.85
C ILE A 475 0.21 29.99 9.82
N SER A 476 0.61 29.38 10.93
CA SER A 476 1.43 30.02 11.96
C SER A 476 2.57 29.11 12.41
N CYS A 477 3.79 29.64 12.51
CA CYS A 477 4.99 28.91 12.94
C CYS A 477 5.38 29.29 14.36
N TYR A 478 5.80 28.30 15.14
CA TYR A 478 6.17 28.44 16.55
C TYR A 478 7.56 27.86 16.84
N ILE A 479 8.26 28.48 17.78
CA ILE A 479 9.49 27.94 18.40
C ILE A 479 9.33 28.05 19.91
N ASP A 480 9.50 26.94 20.62
CA ASP A 480 9.36 26.85 22.08
C ASP A 480 8.03 27.46 22.55
N ASN A 481 6.96 27.15 21.81
CA ASN A 481 5.59 27.66 21.97
C ASN A 481 5.39 29.16 21.73
N ASN A 482 6.41 29.90 21.30
CA ASN A 482 6.28 31.32 20.94
C ASN A 482 5.92 31.46 19.46
N LEU A 483 4.90 32.27 19.15
CA LEU A 483 4.54 32.62 17.78
C LEU A 483 5.68 33.41 17.12
N ILE A 484 6.11 32.95 15.95
CA ILE A 484 7.24 33.53 15.23
C ILE A 484 6.79 34.33 14.01
N VAL A 485 6.01 33.68 13.16
CA VAL A 485 5.45 34.25 11.93
C VAL A 485 4.07 33.65 11.70
N GLU A 486 3.19 34.45 11.10
CA GLU A 486 1.82 34.10 10.78
C GLU A 486 1.48 34.66 9.40
N SER A 487 0.83 33.86 8.55
CA SER A 487 0.37 34.31 7.25
C SER A 487 -0.90 35.14 7.37
N LYS A 488 -1.25 35.90 6.34
CA LYS A 488 -2.66 36.31 6.17
C LYS A 488 -3.51 35.06 5.89
N PRO A 489 -4.83 35.10 6.16
CA PRO A 489 -5.75 34.09 5.67
C PRO A 489 -5.60 33.91 4.16
N LEU A 490 -5.60 32.68 3.70
CA LEU A 490 -5.33 32.33 2.32
C LEU A 490 -6.66 32.20 1.57
N ASP A 491 -6.74 32.77 0.36
CA ASP A 491 -7.96 32.84 -0.47
C ASP A 491 -8.52 31.47 -0.94
N THR A 492 -7.94 30.37 -0.46
CA THR A 492 -8.27 29.00 -0.88
C THR A 492 -9.10 28.29 0.18
N ILE A 493 -9.91 27.32 -0.28
CA ILE A 493 -10.63 26.34 0.55
C ILE A 493 -9.71 25.78 1.65
N LYS A 494 -10.27 25.58 2.84
CA LYS A 494 -9.63 24.90 3.99
C LYS A 494 -8.82 23.70 3.51
N SER A 495 -7.51 23.79 3.65
CA SER A 495 -6.58 22.77 3.19
C SER A 495 -6.54 21.61 4.19
N SER A 496 -6.75 20.40 3.70
CA SER A 496 -6.46 19.16 4.41
C SER A 496 -5.17 18.52 3.89
N GLY A 497 -4.54 17.72 4.74
CA GLY A 497 -3.40 16.90 4.39
C GLY A 497 -2.52 16.56 5.59
N GLY A 498 -1.62 15.63 5.36
CA GLY A 498 -0.78 15.06 6.40
C GLY A 498 0.35 15.97 6.88
N ILE A 499 1.19 15.41 7.75
CA ILE A 499 2.37 16.06 8.30
C ILE A 499 3.66 15.45 7.74
N GLY A 500 4.73 16.22 7.76
CA GLY A 500 6.04 15.73 7.37
C GLY A 500 7.19 16.58 7.86
N PHE A 501 8.39 16.10 7.58
CA PHE A 501 9.63 16.81 7.85
C PHE A 501 10.46 16.87 6.59
N LYS A 502 11.12 18.01 6.41
CA LYS A 502 12.21 18.12 5.43
C LYS A 502 13.39 18.82 6.07
N ILE A 503 14.59 18.38 5.72
CA ILE A 503 15.83 19.03 6.12
C ILE A 503 16.64 19.39 4.90
N TRP A 504 17.49 20.42 4.99
CA TRP A 504 18.35 20.82 3.88
C TRP A 504 19.62 21.52 4.37
N ASP A 505 20.69 21.33 3.61
CA ASP A 505 21.97 22.02 3.73
C ASP A 505 22.53 22.27 2.33
N PRO A 506 23.28 23.36 2.05
CA PRO A 506 23.93 23.54 0.76
C PRO A 506 24.97 22.44 0.44
N ILE A 507 25.51 21.76 1.46
CA ILE A 507 26.50 20.68 1.31
C ILE A 507 25.79 19.32 1.32
N LEU A 508 26.17 18.44 0.39
CA LEU A 508 25.68 17.05 0.36
C LEU A 508 26.03 16.33 1.67
N ASN A 509 25.17 15.41 2.11
CA ASN A 509 25.40 14.61 3.32
C ASN A 509 25.66 15.46 4.60
N ASN A 510 25.16 16.70 4.66
CA ASN A 510 25.40 17.63 5.76
C ASN A 510 24.14 18.15 6.46
N SER A 511 23.00 17.47 6.33
CA SER A 511 21.81 17.73 7.15
C SER A 511 21.40 16.49 7.93
N GLU A 512 21.16 16.65 9.23
CA GLU A 512 20.70 15.58 10.13
C GLU A 512 19.96 16.17 11.33
N ILE A 513 18.77 15.63 11.61
CA ILE A 513 18.00 15.92 12.83
C ILE A 513 17.59 14.62 13.51
N LYS A 514 17.34 14.72 14.82
CA LYS A 514 16.72 13.68 15.63
C LYS A 514 15.41 14.20 16.20
N ILE A 515 14.30 13.59 15.84
CA ILE A 515 12.99 13.91 16.36
C ILE A 515 12.77 13.02 17.58
N LYS A 516 12.36 13.62 18.70
CA LYS A 516 12.22 12.95 20.00
C LYS A 516 10.76 12.69 20.40
N SER A 517 9.83 13.47 19.86
CA SER A 517 8.39 13.30 20.09
C SER A 517 7.61 14.15 19.12
N ILE A 518 6.42 13.70 18.74
CA ILE A 518 5.49 14.43 17.89
C ILE A 518 4.13 14.47 18.58
N ASN A 519 3.49 15.64 18.58
CA ASN A 519 2.14 15.83 19.10
C ASN A 519 1.34 16.63 18.08
N VAL A 520 0.19 16.08 17.68
CA VAL A 520 -0.74 16.70 16.75
C VAL A 520 -2.11 16.77 17.42
N GLY A 521 -2.59 17.98 17.67
CA GLY A 521 -3.88 18.21 18.31
C GLY A 521 -4.87 18.87 17.36
N PRO A 522 -6.17 18.59 17.51
CA PRO A 522 -7.20 19.38 16.82
C PRO A 522 -7.17 20.82 17.32
N ILE A 523 -7.56 21.75 16.47
CA ILE A 523 -7.87 23.12 16.90
C ILE A 523 -9.34 23.15 17.28
N ASN A 524 -9.61 23.17 18.58
CA ASN A 524 -10.97 23.39 19.07
C ASN A 524 -11.38 24.82 18.67
N SER A 525 -12.50 24.91 17.96
CA SER A 525 -13.14 26.18 17.60
C SER A 525 -13.76 26.87 18.82
#